data_AF-A0A938CTN7-F1
#
_entry.id   AF-A0A938CTN7-F1
#
_cell.length_a   1.000
_cell.length_b   1.000
_cell.length_c   1.000
_cell.angle_alpha   90.00
_cell.angle_beta   90.00
_cell.angle_gamma   90.00
#
_symmetry.space_group_name_H-M   'P 1'
#
loop_
_entity.id
_entity.type
_entity.pdbx_description
1 polymer ?
#
loop_
_entity_poly.entity_id
_entity_poly.type
_entity_poly.pdbx_seq_one_letter_code
_entity_poly.pdbx_strand_id
1 'polypeptide(L)'
;MRQIPLGEIRNYIASGAERLDHLAGFLEKLPAGSLTLAQWYGYGTGCAVGLAVRIDPWFSAQGLRLEDAGNLKECRPVFAGHEGWAAVAAFFDLSVDAATALFGRAAYGGDVSPHPRLMARRVRQHLVHATDAVLAA
;
A
#
# COMPACT_ATOMS: atom_id res chain seq x y z
N MET A 1 -12.52 -3.03 -15.78
CA MET A 1 -12.24 -3.66 -14.47
C MET A 1 -13.52 -4.32 -13.98
N ARG A 2 -13.54 -5.64 -13.79
CA ARG A 2 -14.69 -6.32 -13.17
C ARG A 2 -14.81 -5.86 -11.72
N GLN A 3 -15.99 -5.41 -11.31
CA GLN A 3 -16.30 -5.26 -9.89
C GLN A 3 -16.41 -6.67 -9.30
N ILE A 4 -15.46 -7.04 -8.44
CA ILE A 4 -15.53 -8.30 -7.70
C ILE A 4 -16.54 -8.08 -6.56
N PRO A 5 -17.61 -8.91 -6.45
CA PRO A 5 -18.55 -8.82 -5.35
C PRO A 5 -17.84 -8.99 -3.99
N LEU A 6 -18.23 -8.21 -2.98
CA LEU A 6 -17.67 -8.28 -1.61
C LEU A 6 -17.66 -9.70 -1.01
N GLY A 7 -18.58 -10.58 -1.45
CA GLY A 7 -18.66 -11.98 -1.04
C GLY A 7 -17.53 -12.86 -1.59
N GLU A 8 -16.96 -12.54 -2.76
CA GLU A 8 -15.85 -13.31 -3.36
C GLU A 8 -14.49 -12.88 -2.80
N ILE A 9 -14.33 -11.62 -2.39
CA ILE A 9 -13.09 -11.08 -1.80
C ILE A 9 -12.72 -11.80 -0.50
N ARG A 10 -13.70 -12.35 0.23
CA ARG A 10 -13.47 -13.03 1.51
C ARG A 10 -12.95 -14.46 1.38
N ASN A 11 -13.00 -15.06 0.19
CA ASN A 11 -12.73 -16.49 0.01
C ASN A 11 -11.37 -16.81 -0.61
N TYR A 12 -10.54 -15.80 -0.88
CA TYR A 12 -9.17 -16.01 -1.33
C TYR A 12 -8.20 -15.05 -0.63
N ILE A 13 -6.99 -15.55 -0.40
CA ILE A 13 -5.87 -14.77 0.14
C ILE A 13 -5.02 -14.32 -1.05
N ALA A 14 -5.02 -13.03 -1.34
CA ALA A 14 -4.20 -12.46 -2.40
C ALA A 14 -2.71 -12.57 -2.05
N SER A 15 -1.87 -12.84 -3.03
CA SER A 15 -0.42 -12.76 -2.92
C SER A 15 0.06 -11.31 -2.72
N GLY A 16 1.32 -11.15 -2.30
CA GLY A 16 1.94 -9.82 -2.20
C GLY A 16 1.93 -9.05 -3.52
N ALA A 17 2.22 -9.74 -4.63
CA ALA A 17 2.19 -9.17 -5.98
C ALA A 17 0.79 -8.68 -6.38
N GLU A 18 -0.27 -9.47 -6.13
CA GLU A 18 -1.65 -9.06 -6.40
C GLU A 18 -2.06 -7.84 -5.56
N ARG A 19 -1.65 -7.80 -4.29
CA ARG A 19 -1.91 -6.65 -3.40
C ARG A 19 -1.20 -5.39 -3.90
N LEU A 20 0.04 -5.51 -4.39
CA LEU A 20 0.77 -4.40 -5.01
C LEU A 20 0.12 -3.94 -6.32
N ASP A 21 -0.33 -4.87 -7.16
CA ASP A 21 -1.03 -4.56 -8.39
C ASP A 21 -2.32 -3.76 -8.12
N HIS A 22 -3.12 -4.25 -7.16
CA HIS A 22 -4.35 -3.59 -6.74
C HIS A 22 -4.06 -2.20 -6.16
N LEU A 23 -3.01 -2.06 -5.35
CA LEU A 23 -2.57 -0.76 -4.83
C LEU A 23 -2.19 0.20 -5.96
N ALA A 24 -1.44 -0.24 -6.97
CA ALA A 24 -1.10 0.61 -8.10
C ALA A 24 -2.36 1.09 -8.84
N GLY A 25 -3.33 0.18 -9.09
CA GLY A 25 -4.61 0.53 -9.70
C GLY A 25 -5.48 1.46 -8.85
N PHE A 26 -5.38 1.40 -7.52
CA PHE A 26 -6.00 2.36 -6.61
C PHE A 26 -5.35 3.74 -6.73
N LEU A 27 -4.01 3.80 -6.69
CA LEU A 27 -3.24 5.05 -6.75
C LEU A 27 -3.41 5.82 -8.05
N GLU A 28 -3.59 5.14 -9.19
CA GLU A 28 -3.83 5.77 -10.49
C GLU A 28 -5.11 6.60 -10.55
N LYS A 29 -6.10 6.25 -9.72
CA LYS A 29 -7.42 6.86 -9.67
C LYS A 29 -7.52 8.00 -8.64
N LEU A 30 -6.54 8.12 -7.75
CA LEU A 30 -6.54 9.17 -6.74
C LEU A 30 -6.24 10.55 -7.36
N PRO A 31 -6.90 11.62 -6.86
CA PRO A 31 -6.54 12.97 -7.25
C PRO A 31 -5.17 13.36 -6.67
N ALA A 32 -4.54 14.35 -7.32
CA ALA A 32 -3.31 14.95 -6.79
C ALA A 32 -3.56 15.55 -5.40
N GLY A 33 -2.55 15.51 -4.52
CA GLY A 33 -2.63 16.06 -3.17
C GLY A 33 -3.32 15.17 -2.13
N SER A 34 -3.86 14.00 -2.51
CA SER A 34 -4.44 13.06 -1.54
C SER A 34 -3.41 12.33 -0.67
N LEU A 35 -2.16 12.24 -1.16
CA LEU A 35 -1.09 11.52 -0.47
C LEU A 35 -0.23 12.45 0.38
N THR A 36 0.17 11.93 1.54
CA THR A 36 1.23 12.49 2.37
C THR A 36 2.09 11.37 2.96
N LEU A 37 3.40 11.51 2.93
CA LEU A 37 4.37 10.60 3.54
C LEU A 37 4.79 11.07 4.94
N ALA A 38 4.10 12.07 5.50
CA ALA A 38 4.34 12.54 6.87
C ALA A 38 3.61 11.68 7.93
N GLN A 39 2.61 10.89 7.53
CA GLN A 39 1.77 10.09 8.43
C GLN A 39 1.17 8.90 7.70
N TRP A 40 0.77 7.87 8.46
CA TRP A 40 0.08 6.71 7.90
C TRP A 40 -1.30 7.08 7.36
N TYR A 41 -2.14 7.73 8.17
CA TYR A 41 -3.43 8.29 7.76
C TYR A 41 -3.90 9.37 8.76
N GLY A 42 -4.61 10.39 8.26
CA GLY A 42 -5.20 11.45 9.07
C GLY A 42 -5.71 12.64 8.28
N TYR A 43 -6.74 13.30 8.81
CA TYR A 43 -7.40 14.46 8.16
C TYR A 43 -7.78 14.22 6.68
N GLY A 44 -8.18 12.99 6.34
CA GLY A 44 -8.56 12.62 4.96
C GLY A 44 -7.38 12.43 4.00
N THR A 45 -6.13 12.46 4.49
CA THR A 45 -4.91 12.21 3.71
C THR A 45 -4.09 11.11 4.38
N GLY A 46 -3.10 10.55 3.68
CA GLY A 46 -2.20 9.59 4.29
C GLY A 46 -1.17 9.07 3.30
N CYS A 47 -0.29 8.21 3.77
CA CYS A 47 0.56 7.46 2.86
C CYS A 47 -0.31 6.53 2.00
N ALA A 48 0.23 6.01 0.90
CA ALA A 48 -0.52 5.15 0.00
C ALA A 48 -1.21 3.99 0.71
N VAL A 49 -0.50 3.34 1.64
CA VAL A 49 -1.03 2.17 2.35
C VAL A 49 -2.16 2.56 3.29
N GLY A 50 -1.98 3.59 4.14
CA GLY A 50 -3.02 4.00 5.07
C GLY A 50 -4.26 4.54 4.36
N LEU A 51 -4.06 5.30 3.27
CA LEU A 51 -5.17 5.79 2.47
C LEU A 51 -5.92 4.64 1.78
N ALA A 52 -5.20 3.66 1.23
CA ALA A 52 -5.79 2.48 0.61
C ALA A 52 -6.62 1.66 1.60
N VAL A 53 -6.09 1.38 2.79
CA VAL A 53 -6.82 0.67 3.87
C VAL A 53 -8.09 1.40 4.25
N ARG A 54 -8.07 2.74 4.30
CA ARG A 54 -9.21 3.52 4.73
C ARG A 54 -10.32 3.61 3.67
N ILE A 55 -9.94 3.70 2.40
CA ILE A 55 -10.86 4.04 1.30
C ILE A 55 -11.31 2.79 0.53
N ASP A 56 -10.45 1.82 0.31
CA ASP A 56 -10.76 0.64 -0.49
C ASP A 56 -10.99 -0.58 0.42
N PRO A 57 -12.25 -1.06 0.56
CA PRO A 57 -12.59 -2.18 1.42
C PRO A 57 -11.84 -3.47 1.12
N TRP A 58 -11.28 -3.61 -0.08
CA TRP A 58 -10.51 -4.79 -0.47
C TRP A 58 -9.30 -5.01 0.45
N PHE A 59 -8.55 -3.96 0.81
CA PHE A 59 -7.38 -4.09 1.69
C PHE A 59 -7.74 -4.57 3.10
N SER A 60 -8.84 -4.02 3.65
CA SER A 60 -9.35 -4.45 4.95
C SER A 60 -9.85 -5.90 4.92
N ALA A 61 -10.48 -6.31 3.83
CA ALA A 61 -10.90 -7.71 3.64
C ALA A 61 -9.71 -8.67 3.50
N GLN A 62 -8.57 -8.19 3.02
CA GLN A 62 -7.29 -8.94 2.98
C GLN A 62 -6.55 -8.92 4.33
N GLY A 63 -7.14 -8.34 5.39
CA GLY A 63 -6.64 -8.40 6.76
C GLY A 63 -5.77 -7.22 7.20
N LEU A 64 -5.46 -6.28 6.31
CA LEU A 64 -4.71 -5.07 6.66
C LEU A 64 -5.62 -4.06 7.36
N ARG A 65 -5.23 -3.59 8.54
CA ARG A 65 -6.02 -2.64 9.33
C ARG A 65 -5.19 -1.42 9.69
N LEU A 66 -5.85 -0.32 10.04
CA LEU A 66 -5.22 0.82 10.69
C LEU A 66 -5.64 0.84 12.16
N GLU A 67 -4.67 0.72 13.05
CA GLU A 67 -4.88 1.00 14.46
C GLU A 67 -4.78 2.50 14.71
N ASP A 68 -5.52 2.97 15.72
CA ASP A 68 -5.51 4.36 16.19
C ASP A 68 -5.69 5.41 15.08
N ALA A 69 -6.52 5.13 14.06
CA ALA A 69 -6.75 6.03 12.93
C ALA A 69 -7.30 7.43 13.31
N GLY A 70 -7.77 7.61 14.55
CA GLY A 70 -8.17 8.90 15.12
C GLY A 70 -7.05 9.69 15.79
N ASN A 71 -5.88 9.07 16.01
CA ASN A 71 -4.70 9.69 16.62
C ASN A 71 -3.52 9.60 15.64
N LEU A 72 -3.19 10.70 15.00
CA LEU A 72 -2.14 10.77 13.97
C LEU A 72 -0.79 10.21 14.42
N LYS A 73 -0.44 10.41 15.70
CA LYS A 73 0.86 10.01 16.25
C LYS A 73 0.96 8.51 16.44
N GLU A 74 -0.15 7.88 16.76
CA GLU A 74 -0.23 6.44 17.05
C GLU A 74 -0.76 5.64 15.86
N CYS A 75 -1.35 6.32 14.86
CA CYS A 75 -1.94 5.69 13.70
C CYS A 75 -0.89 4.87 12.97
N ARG A 76 -1.15 3.56 12.83
CA ARG A 76 -0.20 2.63 12.19
C ARG A 76 -0.93 1.47 11.51
N PRO A 77 -0.41 0.96 10.39
CA PRO A 77 -0.91 -0.26 9.79
C PRO A 77 -0.59 -1.47 10.68
N VAL A 78 -1.51 -2.43 10.74
CA VAL A 78 -1.32 -3.71 11.41
C VAL A 78 -1.77 -4.86 10.53
N PHE A 79 -0.99 -5.94 10.53
CA PHE A 79 -1.25 -7.13 9.73
C PHE A 79 -0.54 -8.35 10.34
N ALA A 80 -1.26 -9.47 10.52
CA ALA A 80 -0.69 -10.74 10.98
C ALA A 80 0.21 -10.64 12.24
N GLY A 81 -0.14 -9.78 13.20
CA GLY A 81 0.64 -9.56 14.42
C GLY A 81 1.84 -8.61 14.27
N HIS A 82 2.05 -8.06 13.08
CA HIS A 82 3.04 -7.01 12.81
C HIS A 82 2.40 -5.62 12.80
N GLU A 83 3.22 -4.61 13.04
CA GLU A 83 2.82 -3.19 13.06
C GLU A 83 3.76 -2.32 12.20
N GLY A 84 3.26 -1.17 11.76
CA GLY A 84 4.05 -0.18 11.02
C GLY A 84 4.67 -0.75 9.73
N TRP A 85 5.94 -0.45 9.48
CA TRP A 85 6.63 -0.94 8.29
C TRP A 85 6.72 -2.47 8.22
N ALA A 86 6.79 -3.17 9.35
CA ALA A 86 6.77 -4.62 9.37
C ALA A 86 5.41 -5.18 8.90
N ALA A 87 4.30 -4.53 9.27
CA ALA A 87 2.98 -4.88 8.75
C ALA A 87 2.88 -4.66 7.24
N VAL A 88 3.39 -3.53 6.74
CA VAL A 88 3.41 -3.23 5.29
C VAL A 88 4.22 -4.27 4.53
N ALA A 89 5.42 -4.59 5.02
CA ALA A 89 6.31 -5.58 4.45
C ALA A 89 5.65 -6.96 4.38
N ALA A 90 5.12 -7.44 5.52
CA ALA A 90 4.42 -8.73 5.59
C ALA A 90 3.17 -8.75 4.70
N PHE A 91 2.42 -7.65 4.63
CA PHE A 91 1.21 -7.59 3.81
C PHE A 91 1.51 -7.67 2.31
N PHE A 92 2.57 -7.02 1.84
CA PHE A 92 2.93 -7.04 0.41
C PHE A 92 3.95 -8.12 0.04
N ASP A 93 4.29 -9.02 0.97
CA ASP A 93 5.32 -10.06 0.81
C ASP A 93 6.67 -9.46 0.35
N LEU A 94 7.08 -8.41 1.05
CA LEU A 94 8.31 -7.67 0.81
C LEU A 94 9.22 -7.74 2.04
N SER A 95 10.51 -7.46 1.85
CA SER A 95 11.34 -7.04 2.98
C SER A 95 10.96 -5.62 3.44
N VAL A 96 11.28 -5.28 4.69
CA VAL A 96 11.08 -3.92 5.23
C VAL A 96 11.84 -2.88 4.38
N ASP A 97 13.05 -3.22 3.94
CA ASP A 97 13.86 -2.34 3.08
C ASP A 97 13.21 -2.13 1.71
N ALA A 98 12.64 -3.18 1.11
CA ALA A 98 11.92 -3.05 -0.15
C ALA A 98 10.63 -2.20 0.02
N ALA A 99 9.88 -2.44 1.09
CA ALA A 99 8.69 -1.66 1.40
C ALA A 99 9.01 -0.17 1.62
N THR A 100 10.07 0.14 2.37
CA THR A 100 10.51 1.52 2.60
C THR A 100 11.10 2.17 1.34
N ALA A 101 11.80 1.42 0.48
CA ALA A 101 12.30 1.90 -0.81
C ALA A 101 11.18 2.13 -1.86
N LEU A 102 10.01 1.51 -1.68
CA LEU A 102 8.84 1.72 -2.53
C LEU A 102 7.97 2.87 -2.03
N PHE A 103 7.67 2.90 -0.73
CA PHE A 103 6.64 3.77 -0.16
C PHE A 103 7.20 4.87 0.74
N GLY A 104 8.44 4.76 1.18
CA GLY A 104 9.06 5.69 2.11
C GLY A 104 9.47 7.00 1.45
N ARG A 105 9.56 8.06 2.25
CA ARG A 105 9.88 9.44 1.82
C ARG A 105 11.19 9.55 1.02
N ALA A 106 12.21 8.78 1.38
CA ALA A 106 13.50 8.78 0.69
C ALA A 106 13.37 8.37 -0.78
N ALA A 107 12.42 7.49 -1.11
CA ALA A 107 12.17 7.04 -2.48
C ALA A 107 11.65 8.14 -3.41
N TYR A 108 11.18 9.25 -2.83
CA TYR A 108 10.62 10.40 -3.54
C TYR A 108 11.48 11.65 -3.36
N GLY A 109 12.79 11.49 -3.15
CA GLY A 109 13.73 12.62 -3.04
C GLY A 109 13.47 13.52 -1.83
N GLY A 110 12.81 13.00 -0.78
CA GLY A 110 12.42 13.79 0.38
C GLY A 110 11.08 14.51 0.23
N ASP A 111 10.38 14.37 -0.91
CA ASP A 111 9.04 14.90 -1.10
C ASP A 111 8.04 14.20 -0.15
N VAL A 112 7.29 15.01 0.60
CA VAL A 112 6.28 14.53 1.53
C VAL A 112 4.91 14.37 0.87
N SER A 113 4.69 14.89 -0.33
CA SER A 113 3.40 14.86 -1.01
C SER A 113 3.55 14.40 -2.46
N PRO A 114 4.11 13.19 -2.69
CA PRO A 114 4.34 12.71 -4.04
C PRO A 114 3.00 12.52 -4.78
N HIS A 115 3.04 12.78 -6.09
CA HIS A 115 1.87 12.56 -6.95
C HIS A 115 1.48 11.06 -6.95
N PRO A 116 0.20 10.68 -6.75
CA PRO A 116 -0.21 9.27 -6.68
C PRO A 116 0.22 8.42 -7.87
N ARG A 117 0.06 8.95 -9.10
CA ARG A 117 0.51 8.29 -10.33
C ARG A 117 2.02 7.99 -10.38
N LEU A 118 2.86 8.81 -9.74
CA LEU A 118 4.31 8.54 -9.67
C LEU A 118 4.57 7.30 -8.81
N MET A 119 3.88 7.19 -7.66
CA MET A 119 3.97 6.04 -6.77
C MET A 119 3.41 4.78 -7.44
N ALA A 120 2.26 4.88 -8.12
CA ALA A 120 1.70 3.78 -8.89
C ALA A 120 2.71 3.25 -9.93
N ARG A 121 3.35 4.15 -10.70
CA ARG A 121 4.37 3.78 -11.68
C ARG A 121 5.54 3.03 -11.05
N ARG A 122 6.02 3.46 -9.88
CA ARG A 122 7.10 2.77 -9.16
C ARG A 122 6.70 1.36 -8.72
N VAL A 123 5.48 1.20 -8.20
CA VAL A 123 4.95 -0.12 -7.82
C VAL A 123 4.87 -1.03 -9.05
N ARG A 124 4.37 -0.52 -10.18
CA ARG A 124 4.32 -1.26 -11.46
C ARG A 124 5.72 -1.67 -11.94
N GLN A 125 6.69 -0.77 -11.88
CA GLN A 125 8.09 -1.07 -12.24
C GLN A 125 8.69 -2.17 -11.35
N HIS A 126 8.40 -2.14 -10.04
CA HIS A 126 8.85 -3.18 -9.13
C HIS A 126 8.26 -4.56 -9.46
N LEU A 127 6.98 -4.62 -9.80
CA LEU A 127 6.32 -5.87 -10.22
C LEU A 127 6.95 -6.48 -11.48
N VAL A 128 7.35 -5.65 -12.46
CA VAL A 128 8.05 -6.11 -13.66
C VAL A 128 9.40 -6.71 -13.29
N HIS A 129 10.23 -5.98 -12.53
CA HIS A 129 11.57 -6.47 -12.15
C HIS A 129 11.52 -7.71 -11.25
N ALA A 130 10.52 -7.82 -10.37
CA ALA A 130 10.33 -9.02 -9.54
C ALA A 130 10.00 -10.25 -10.41
N THR A 131 9.23 -10.05 -11.49
CA THR A 131 8.89 -11.12 -12.44
C THR A 131 10.12 -11.58 -13.23
N ASP A 132 10.93 -10.64 -13.71
CA ASP A 132 12.15 -10.94 -14.46
C ASP A 132 13.18 -11.70 -13.60
N ALA A 133 13.30 -11.34 -12.32
CA ALA A 133 14.20 -12.01 -11.37
C ALA A 133 13.79 -13.47 -11.11
N VAL A 134 12.48 -13.77 -11.08
CA VAL A 134 11.96 -15.14 -10.93
C VAL A 134 12.18 -15.96 -12.19
N LEU A 135 12.07 -15.35 -13.38
CA LEU A 135 12.31 -16.05 -14.66
C LEU A 135 13.79 -16.30 -14.95
N ALA A 136 14.69 -15.54 -14.33
CA ALA A 136 16.13 -15.67 -14.49
C ALA A 136 16.80 -16.64 -13.49
N ALA A 137 16.06 -17.12 -12.47
CA ALA A 137 16.54 -18.02 -11.42
C ALA A 137 16.16 -19.49 -11.70
#